data_AF-A0A8C8TXN1-F1
#
_entry.id   AF-A0A8C8TXN1-F1
#
_cell.length_a   1.000
_cell.length_b   1.000
_cell.length_c   1.000
_cell.angle_alpha   90.00
_cell.angle_beta   90.00
_cell.angle_gamma   90.00
#
_symmetry.space_group_name_H-M   'P 1'
#
loop_
_entity.id
_entity.type
_entity.pdbx_description
1 polymer ?
#
loop_
_entity_poly.entity_id
_entity_poly.type
_entity_poly.pdbx_seq_one_letter_code
_entity_poly.pdbx_strand_id
1 'polypeptide(L)'
;MLPASCWGFRCELSGAAPGGRRGRGRGTRGGKAEDKEWIPVTKLGRLKIMPVQKQTRAGQRTRFKVFVAIGDYNGHDGLGVKCSKEVATAIRGAIILAKLSIVPVRRGYWGNKIGKPHTVPCKVTGRCGSVLVRLIPKLLMMPSIDDCYTSVRGCTATPGNFAKATIDAISKTYSYLTPDLWKETVFTKSPYQEFTDHLVKTHTRVSVQRTQAPAVVTT
;
A
#
# COMPACT_ATOMS: atom_id res chain seq x y z
N MET A 1 -23.70 -24.56 34.79
CA MET A 1 -23.91 -25.52 33.69
C MET A 1 -24.07 -24.70 32.41
N LEU A 2 -23.17 -24.91 31.44
CA LEU A 2 -22.99 -24.16 30.18
C LEU A 2 -24.20 -24.28 29.22
N PRO A 3 -24.38 -23.34 28.27
CA PRO A 3 -23.89 -23.56 26.89
C PRO A 3 -23.22 -22.28 26.30
N ALA A 4 -22.00 -22.33 25.77
CA ALA A 4 -21.60 -22.80 24.43
C ALA A 4 -22.10 -21.93 23.25
N SER A 5 -21.31 -20.90 22.93
CA SER A 5 -20.80 -20.55 21.58
C SER A 5 -21.68 -20.72 20.34
N CYS A 6 -22.07 -19.59 19.72
CA CYS A 6 -22.12 -19.49 18.25
C CYS A 6 -22.01 -18.00 17.83
N TRP A 7 -20.79 -17.54 17.54
CA TRP A 7 -20.54 -16.23 16.93
C TRP A 7 -20.82 -16.31 15.44
N GLY A 8 -22.03 -15.91 15.05
CA GLY A 8 -22.46 -15.77 13.65
C GLY A 8 -22.24 -14.34 13.16
N PHE A 9 -21.25 -14.17 12.29
CA PHE A 9 -21.08 -12.99 11.45
C PHE A 9 -22.28 -12.88 10.49
N ARG A 10 -23.10 -11.84 10.61
CA ARG A 10 -24.06 -11.46 9.57
C ARG A 10 -24.14 -9.94 9.45
N CYS A 11 -23.52 -9.41 8.39
CA CYS A 11 -23.75 -8.05 7.93
C CYS A 11 -25.01 -8.10 7.06
N GLU A 12 -26.17 -7.73 7.61
CA GLU A 12 -27.42 -7.63 6.86
C GLU A 12 -27.35 -6.45 5.88
N LEU A 13 -27.33 -6.78 4.58
CA LEU A 13 -27.70 -5.88 3.50
C LEU A 13 -29.23 -5.80 3.45
N SER A 14 -29.78 -4.62 3.70
CA SER A 14 -31.14 -4.28 3.30
C SER A 14 -31.13 -3.63 1.91
N GLY A 15 -31.82 -4.25 0.96
CA GLY A 15 -32.05 -3.73 -0.39
C GLY A 15 -33.04 -4.63 -1.12
N ALA A 16 -34.22 -4.10 -1.42
CA ALA A 16 -35.37 -4.82 -1.93
C ALA A 16 -35.40 -4.94 -3.48
N ALA A 17 -35.77 -6.14 -3.96
CA ALA A 17 -36.55 -6.54 -5.15
C ALA A 17 -36.05 -6.25 -6.60
N PRO A 18 -36.55 -6.94 -7.66
CA PRO A 18 -37.13 -8.31 -7.76
C PRO A 18 -36.60 -9.17 -8.95
N GLY A 19 -36.81 -10.50 -8.86
CA GLY A 19 -37.24 -11.38 -9.97
C GLY A 19 -36.27 -11.80 -11.09
N GLY A 20 -36.02 -13.11 -11.23
CA GLY A 20 -35.51 -13.72 -12.47
C GLY A 20 -34.94 -15.14 -12.34
N ARG A 21 -35.64 -16.14 -12.89
CA ARG A 21 -35.24 -17.57 -12.96
C ARG A 21 -34.18 -17.82 -14.05
N ARG A 22 -33.20 -18.71 -13.80
CA ARG A 22 -32.77 -19.89 -14.65
C ARG A 22 -31.30 -20.28 -14.44
N GLY A 23 -31.04 -21.60 -14.41
CA GLY A 23 -29.88 -22.18 -15.10
C GLY A 23 -28.87 -22.99 -14.27
N ARG A 24 -28.89 -24.32 -14.45
CA ARG A 24 -27.89 -25.33 -14.03
C ARG A 24 -26.51 -25.10 -14.69
N GLY A 25 -25.43 -25.48 -14.00
CA GLY A 25 -24.10 -25.69 -14.60
C GLY A 25 -23.10 -26.38 -13.67
N ARG A 26 -22.60 -27.53 -14.10
CA ARG A 26 -21.67 -28.49 -13.44
C ARG A 26 -20.19 -28.04 -13.50
N GLY A 27 -19.41 -28.47 -12.49
CA GLY A 27 -17.99 -28.89 -12.57
C GLY A 27 -16.94 -27.80 -12.86
N THR A 28 -15.76 -27.76 -12.25
CA THR A 28 -14.83 -28.87 -11.96
C THR A 28 -13.88 -28.51 -10.82
N ARG A 29 -13.62 -29.50 -9.94
CA ARG A 29 -12.45 -29.56 -9.05
C ARG A 29 -11.27 -30.07 -9.89
N GLY A 30 -10.09 -29.49 -9.70
CA GLY A 30 -8.84 -30.03 -10.24
C GLY A 30 -7.66 -29.16 -9.82
N GLY A 31 -6.90 -29.64 -8.83
CA GLY A 31 -5.73 -28.94 -8.31
C GLY A 31 -4.46 -29.20 -9.12
N LYS A 32 -3.41 -28.46 -8.75
CA LYS A 32 -2.05 -28.95 -8.49
C LYS A 32 -1.21 -27.76 -8.02
N ALA A 33 -0.78 -27.86 -6.77
CA ALA A 33 0.26 -27.01 -6.19
C ALA A 33 1.54 -27.83 -6.26
N GLU A 34 2.52 -27.38 -7.03
CA GLU A 34 3.88 -27.91 -7.00
C GLU A 34 4.88 -26.79 -7.36
N ASP A 35 5.60 -26.37 -6.31
CA ASP A 35 6.95 -25.82 -6.10
C ASP A 35 7.74 -24.98 -7.14
N LYS A 36 8.12 -23.77 -6.66
CA LYS A 36 9.44 -23.06 -6.63
C LYS A 36 10.40 -23.28 -7.83
N GLU A 37 10.98 -22.27 -8.51
CA GLU A 37 11.67 -21.04 -8.09
C GLU A 37 12.00 -20.29 -9.41
N TRP A 38 11.59 -19.04 -9.67
CA TRP A 38 12.23 -17.79 -9.28
C TRP A 38 11.29 -16.62 -9.66
N ILE A 39 10.68 -15.88 -8.69
CA ILE A 39 9.91 -14.63 -8.96
C ILE A 39 10.00 -13.71 -7.70
N PRO A 40 10.26 -12.38 -7.81
CA PRO A 40 10.97 -11.62 -6.77
C PRO A 40 10.17 -11.29 -5.49
N VAL A 41 10.81 -11.60 -4.36
CA VAL A 41 10.99 -10.83 -3.10
C VAL A 41 9.95 -9.76 -2.75
N THR A 42 8.82 -10.21 -2.22
CA THR A 42 8.39 -9.97 -0.81
C THR A 42 7.19 -10.87 -0.56
N LYS A 43 7.23 -11.70 0.49
CA LYS A 43 6.08 -12.47 0.93
C LYS A 43 4.96 -11.46 1.24
N LEU A 44 3.77 -11.68 0.65
CA LEU A 44 2.57 -10.84 0.71
C LEU A 44 2.60 -9.52 -0.11
N GLY A 45 1.98 -9.57 -1.28
CA GLY A 45 1.40 -8.41 -1.92
C GLY A 45 0.39 -8.90 -2.95
N ARG A 46 -0.90 -8.69 -2.71
CA ARG A 46 -1.96 -9.05 -3.66
C ARG A 46 -1.78 -8.24 -4.95
N LEU A 47 -1.01 -8.78 -5.91
CA LEU A 47 -0.84 -8.19 -7.23
C LEU A 47 -2.17 -8.28 -7.97
N LYS A 48 -2.80 -7.13 -8.19
CA LYS A 48 -3.99 -7.06 -9.05
C LYS A 48 -3.59 -6.45 -10.38
N ILE A 49 -3.65 -7.27 -11.43
CA ILE A 49 -3.49 -6.82 -12.81
C ILE A 49 -4.88 -6.56 -13.36
N MET A 50 -5.10 -5.34 -13.85
CA MET A 50 -6.36 -4.95 -14.48
C MET A 50 -6.08 -4.50 -15.91
N PRO A 51 -6.64 -5.17 -16.95
CA PRO A 51 -6.63 -4.61 -18.29
C PRO A 51 -7.52 -3.38 -18.32
N VAL A 52 -6.99 -2.27 -18.86
CA VAL A 52 -7.73 -1.04 -19.13
C VAL A 52 -7.67 -0.76 -20.63
N GLN A 53 -8.82 -0.50 -21.24
CA GLN A 53 -8.94 -0.36 -22.68
C GLN A 53 -9.35 1.08 -23.02
N LYS A 54 -8.66 1.68 -24.00
CA LYS A 54 -9.08 2.96 -24.60
C LYS A 54 -9.52 2.68 -26.03
N GLN A 55 -10.74 3.09 -26.36
CA GLN A 55 -11.24 3.07 -27.74
C GLN A 55 -10.39 4.00 -28.60
N THR A 56 -9.98 3.51 -29.77
CA THR A 56 -9.38 4.32 -30.83
C THR A 56 -10.14 4.12 -32.15
N ARG A 57 -9.85 4.95 -33.15
CA ARG A 57 -10.46 4.86 -34.49
C ARG A 57 -10.17 3.51 -35.17
N ALA A 58 -9.00 2.93 -34.91
CA ALA A 58 -8.56 1.64 -35.45
C ALA A 58 -8.59 0.51 -34.39
N GLY A 59 -9.65 0.46 -33.58
CA GLY A 59 -9.88 -0.61 -32.60
C GLY A 59 -9.51 -0.26 -31.16
N GLN A 60 -9.41 -1.28 -30.30
CA GLN A 60 -9.13 -1.11 -28.87
C GLN A 60 -7.63 -1.07 -28.61
N ARG A 61 -7.16 -0.01 -27.92
CA ARG A 61 -5.82 0.02 -27.37
C ARG A 61 -5.85 -0.39 -25.91
N THR A 62 -5.39 -1.60 -25.63
CA THR A 62 -5.32 -2.15 -24.27
C THR A 62 -3.99 -1.77 -23.60
N ARG A 63 -4.05 -1.54 -22.29
CA ARG A 63 -2.89 -1.37 -21.41
C ARG A 63 -3.18 -2.13 -20.12
N PHE A 64 -2.13 -2.57 -19.43
CA PHE A 64 -2.25 -3.23 -18.16
C PHE A 64 -1.97 -2.25 -17.04
N LYS A 65 -2.92 -2.10 -16.12
CA LYS A 65 -2.75 -1.37 -14.87
C LYS A 65 -2.42 -2.37 -13.77
N VAL A 66 -1.30 -2.16 -13.10
CA VAL A 66 -0.81 -3.04 -12.04
C VAL A 66 -0.81 -2.27 -10.73
N PHE A 67 -1.33 -2.92 -9.69
CA PHE A 67 -1.24 -2.47 -8.30
C PHE A 67 -0.23 -3.34 -7.57
N VAL A 68 0.77 -2.71 -6.96
CA VAL A 68 1.82 -3.37 -6.17
C VAL A 68 1.84 -2.72 -4.80
N ALA A 69 1.72 -3.54 -3.75
CA ALA A 69 2.00 -3.13 -2.38
C ALA A 69 3.38 -3.67 -1.99
N ILE A 70 4.17 -2.85 -1.32
CA ILE A 70 5.48 -3.21 -0.74
C ILE A 70 5.42 -2.84 0.73
N GLY A 71 5.95 -3.67 1.61
CA GLY A 71 6.12 -3.30 3.00
C GLY A 71 7.14 -4.19 3.69
N ASP A 72 7.89 -3.61 4.62
CA ASP A 72 8.57 -4.36 5.66
C ASP A 72 7.60 -4.43 6.85
N TYR A 73 7.31 -5.63 7.33
CA TYR A 73 6.40 -5.88 8.46
C TYR A 73 6.81 -5.20 9.78
N ASN A 74 7.80 -4.31 9.74
CA ASN A 74 8.30 -3.46 10.81
C ASN A 74 7.73 -2.04 10.76
N GLY A 75 6.76 -1.77 9.87
CA GLY A 75 6.00 -0.52 9.91
C GLY A 75 6.36 0.48 8.83
N HIS A 76 6.81 0.02 7.66
CA HIS A 76 6.73 0.84 6.46
C HIS A 76 5.94 0.13 5.38
N ASP A 77 4.97 0.83 4.81
CA ASP A 77 4.09 0.33 3.77
C ASP A 77 4.04 1.32 2.61
N GLY A 78 4.13 0.81 1.38
CA GLY A 78 4.10 1.59 0.15
C GLY A 78 3.18 0.97 -0.89
N LEU A 79 2.56 1.81 -1.72
CA LEU A 79 1.73 1.38 -2.85
C LEU A 79 2.15 2.07 -4.13
N GLY A 80 2.37 1.24 -5.14
CA GLY A 80 2.67 1.64 -6.50
C GLY A 80 1.54 1.28 -7.43
N VAL A 81 1.16 2.23 -8.28
CA VAL A 81 0.21 2.00 -9.37
C VAL A 81 0.86 2.46 -10.66
N LYS A 82 1.07 1.53 -11.59
CA LYS A 82 1.63 1.83 -12.91
C LYS A 82 0.79 1.20 -14.01
N CYS A 83 0.74 1.87 -15.16
CA CYS A 83 0.17 1.30 -16.37
C CYS A 83 1.18 1.31 -17.51
N SER A 84 1.29 0.17 -18.22
CA SER A 84 2.17 -0.02 -19.39
C SER A 84 1.48 -0.90 -20.44
N LYS A 85 2.04 -0.97 -21.66
CA LYS A 85 1.56 -1.88 -22.72
C LYS A 85 1.87 -3.35 -22.39
N GLU A 86 3.02 -3.60 -21.80
CA GLU A 86 3.46 -4.93 -21.36
C GLU A 86 3.30 -5.09 -19.85
N VAL A 87 2.98 -6.31 -19.42
CA VAL A 87 2.75 -6.61 -18.00
C VAL A 87 4.07 -6.54 -17.21
N ALA A 88 5.16 -7.11 -17.75
CA ALA A 88 6.45 -7.15 -17.05
C ALA A 88 7.00 -5.74 -16.77
N THR A 89 6.92 -4.83 -17.74
CA THR A 89 7.37 -3.43 -17.58
C THR A 89 6.45 -2.65 -16.62
N ALA A 90 5.15 -2.94 -16.59
CA ALA A 90 4.23 -2.36 -15.62
C ALA A 90 4.57 -2.80 -14.18
N ILE A 91 4.88 -4.07 -13.96
CA ILE A 91 5.25 -4.60 -12.63
C ILE A 91 6.54 -3.94 -12.15
N ARG A 92 7.59 -3.91 -12.99
CA ARG A 92 8.87 -3.27 -12.64
C ARG A 92 8.70 -1.79 -12.29
N GLY A 93 7.93 -1.05 -13.11
CA GLY A 93 7.64 0.36 -12.84
C GLY A 93 6.77 0.59 -11.60
N ALA A 94 5.83 -0.30 -11.32
CA ALA A 94 4.99 -0.22 -10.12
C ALA A 94 5.80 -0.51 -8.84
N ILE A 95 6.76 -1.43 -8.89
CA ILE A 95 7.68 -1.70 -7.76
C ILE A 95 8.52 -0.45 -7.46
N ILE A 96 9.09 0.20 -8.47
CA ILE A 96 9.89 1.42 -8.29
C ILE A 96 9.03 2.53 -7.66
N LEU A 97 7.82 2.74 -8.16
CA LEU A 97 6.91 3.73 -7.58
C LEU A 97 6.51 3.39 -6.15
N ALA A 98 6.26 2.12 -5.83
CA ALA A 98 5.93 1.68 -4.48
C ALA A 98 7.09 1.92 -3.50
N LYS A 99 8.34 1.76 -3.95
CA LYS A 99 9.54 2.07 -3.15
C LYS A 99 9.70 3.57 -2.89
N LEU A 100 9.31 4.42 -3.83
CA LEU A 100 9.34 5.87 -3.66
C LEU A 100 8.21 6.39 -2.75
N SER A 101 7.09 5.66 -2.67
CA SER A 101 5.89 6.05 -1.91
C SER A 101 5.74 5.31 -0.58
N ILE A 102 6.85 4.94 0.06
CA ILE A 102 6.83 4.28 1.36
C ILE A 102 6.39 5.28 2.44
N VAL A 103 5.36 4.90 3.18
CA VAL A 103 4.79 5.66 4.29
C VAL A 103 5.12 4.94 5.59
N PRO A 104 5.64 5.64 6.61
CA PRO A 104 5.84 5.04 7.91
C PRO A 104 4.47 4.79 8.56
N VAL A 105 4.32 3.67 9.25
CA VAL A 105 3.12 3.29 10.00
C VAL A 105 3.36 3.44 11.50
N ARG A 106 2.62 4.34 12.15
CA ARG A 106 2.76 4.51 13.60
C ARG A 106 1.97 3.40 14.27
N ARG A 107 2.68 2.56 15.04
CA ARG A 107 2.07 1.53 15.88
C ARG A 107 1.90 2.05 17.31
N GLY A 108 0.89 1.55 17.99
CA GLY A 108 0.54 1.89 19.35
C GLY A 108 0.04 0.66 20.10
N TYR A 109 -0.52 0.92 21.28
CA TYR A 109 -1.04 -0.09 22.19
C TYR A 109 -2.53 0.11 22.37
N TRP A 110 -3.25 -0.98 22.55
CA TRP A 110 -4.63 -0.95 22.98
C TRP A 110 -4.65 -1.11 24.51
N GLY A 111 -4.71 0.02 25.24
CA GLY A 111 -4.69 0.02 26.71
C GLY A 111 -3.27 -0.09 27.29
N ASN A 112 -2.88 -1.28 27.75
CA ASN A 112 -1.64 -1.44 28.52
C ASN A 112 -0.40 -1.47 27.62
N LYS A 113 0.66 -0.74 28.01
CA LYS A 113 1.90 -0.57 27.23
C LYS A 113 2.87 -1.73 27.48
N ILE A 114 2.43 -2.98 27.28
CA ILE A 114 3.26 -4.19 27.47
C ILE A 114 3.79 -4.67 26.13
N GLY A 115 5.09 -4.96 26.07
CA GLY A 115 5.73 -5.57 24.89
C GLY A 115 5.88 -4.61 23.71
N LYS A 116 5.86 -5.15 22.49
CA LYS A 116 6.00 -4.37 21.25
C LYS A 116 4.66 -3.71 20.85
N PRO A 117 4.68 -2.55 20.19
CA PRO A 117 3.48 -1.92 19.65
C PRO A 117 2.81 -2.83 18.60
N HIS A 118 1.53 -3.15 18.78
CA HIS A 118 0.82 -4.19 18.02
C HIS A 118 -0.51 -3.71 17.38
N THR A 119 -0.92 -2.46 17.60
CA THR A 119 -2.16 -1.90 17.00
C THR A 119 -1.97 -0.47 16.49
N VAL A 120 -3.03 0.15 15.97
CA VAL A 120 -3.05 1.57 15.55
C VAL A 120 -3.26 2.47 16.78
N PRO A 121 -2.57 3.62 16.92
CA PRO A 121 -2.67 4.46 18.12
C PRO A 121 -4.05 5.09 18.32
N CYS A 122 -4.74 5.46 17.24
CA CYS A 122 -6.01 6.17 17.29
C CYS A 122 -6.95 5.68 16.18
N LYS A 123 -8.25 6.00 16.32
CA LYS A 123 -9.23 5.74 15.27
C LYS A 123 -8.95 6.67 14.09
N VAL A 124 -8.40 6.14 13.01
CA VAL A 124 -8.04 6.92 11.80
C VAL A 124 -9.00 6.61 10.67
N THR A 125 -9.31 7.63 9.87
CA THR A 125 -10.16 7.52 8.69
C THR A 125 -9.40 8.00 7.45
N GLY A 126 -9.36 7.14 6.44
CA GLY A 126 -8.81 7.44 5.12
C GLY A 126 -9.89 7.41 4.05
N ARG A 127 -9.79 8.30 3.07
CA ARG A 127 -10.80 8.43 2.00
C ARG A 127 -10.14 8.53 0.64
N CYS A 128 -10.65 7.77 -0.33
CA CYS A 128 -10.29 7.89 -1.73
C CYS A 128 -11.54 7.66 -2.60
N GLY A 129 -11.97 8.69 -3.32
CA GLY A 129 -13.23 8.66 -4.08
C GLY A 129 -14.44 8.42 -3.17
N SER A 130 -15.25 7.41 -3.52
CA SER A 130 -16.40 6.98 -2.70
C SER A 130 -16.02 6.11 -1.51
N VAL A 131 -14.80 5.58 -1.47
CA VAL A 131 -14.38 4.60 -0.46
C VAL A 131 -13.83 5.32 0.77
N LEU A 132 -14.39 4.98 1.93
CA LEU A 132 -13.95 5.46 3.23
C LEU A 132 -13.54 4.24 4.07
N VAL A 133 -12.28 4.18 4.46
CA VAL A 133 -11.72 3.14 5.32
C VAL A 133 -11.47 3.74 6.70
N ARG A 134 -12.00 3.10 7.74
CA ARG A 134 -11.79 3.48 9.13
C ARG A 134 -11.06 2.35 9.85
N LEU A 135 -9.88 2.65 10.36
CA LEU A 135 -9.11 1.75 11.22
C LEU A 135 -9.47 2.05 12.68
N ILE A 136 -9.76 1.00 13.43
CA ILE A 136 -10.13 1.05 14.84
C ILE A 136 -9.19 0.07 15.57
N PRO A 137 -8.57 0.47 16.68
CA PRO A 137 -7.71 -0.45 17.42
C PRO A 137 -8.55 -1.54 18.11
N LYS A 138 -8.02 -2.77 18.13
CA LYS A 138 -8.72 -3.99 18.59
C LYS A 138 -8.17 -4.48 19.94
N LEU A 139 -9.02 -5.23 20.63
CA LEU A 139 -9.03 -5.46 22.07
C LEU A 139 -8.45 -6.79 22.58
N LEU A 140 -8.30 -7.82 21.75
CA LEU A 140 -8.34 -9.21 22.26
C LEU A 140 -7.38 -10.21 21.58
N MET A 141 -6.32 -10.50 22.36
CA MET A 141 -5.55 -11.74 22.62
C MET A 141 -5.38 -12.81 21.51
N MET A 142 -4.28 -12.68 20.77
CA MET A 142 -3.21 -13.70 20.64
C MET A 142 -1.99 -13.00 20.03
N PRO A 143 -0.76 -13.16 20.57
CA PRO A 143 0.41 -12.32 20.28
C PRO A 143 0.99 -12.47 18.85
N SER A 144 0.29 -13.15 17.95
CA SER A 144 0.80 -13.55 16.62
C SER A 144 0.08 -12.88 15.45
N ILE A 145 -0.95 -12.05 15.69
CA ILE A 145 -1.70 -11.36 14.63
C ILE A 145 -1.83 -9.87 14.99
N ASP A 146 -1.26 -8.98 14.19
CA ASP A 146 -1.37 -7.53 14.34
C ASP A 146 -2.85 -7.10 14.21
N ASP A 147 -3.44 -6.66 15.33
CA ASP A 147 -4.87 -6.56 15.55
C ASP A 147 -5.42 -5.15 15.20
N CYS A 148 -6.08 -5.02 14.05
CA CYS A 148 -6.89 -3.85 13.68
C CYS A 148 -8.30 -4.23 13.22
N TYR A 149 -9.31 -3.50 13.68
CA TYR A 149 -10.66 -3.56 13.11
C TYR A 149 -10.77 -2.55 11.97
N THR A 150 -11.24 -3.03 10.82
CA THR A 150 -11.49 -2.17 9.66
C THR A 150 -12.98 -2.08 9.40
N SER A 151 -13.52 -0.87 9.37
CA SER A 151 -14.86 -0.61 8.83
C SER A 151 -14.73 0.17 7.54
N VAL A 152 -15.41 -0.28 6.49
CA VAL A 152 -15.28 0.29 5.15
C VAL A 152 -16.67 0.66 4.65
N ARG A 153 -16.79 1.86 4.07
CA ARG A 153 -18.03 2.34 3.45
C ARG A 153 -17.77 2.79 2.02
N GLY A 154 -18.77 2.63 1.14
CA GLY A 154 -18.69 2.97 -0.28
C GLY A 154 -18.36 1.78 -1.19
N CYS A 155 -18.09 2.07 -2.48
CA CYS A 155 -17.85 1.03 -3.49
C CYS A 155 -16.45 0.39 -3.40
N THR A 156 -16.32 -0.62 -2.53
CA THR A 156 -15.09 -1.42 -2.31
C THR A 156 -14.72 -2.32 -3.49
N ALA A 157 -15.62 -2.49 -4.46
CA ALA A 157 -15.34 -3.21 -5.70
C ALA A 157 -14.19 -2.59 -6.51
N THR A 158 -13.92 -1.29 -6.31
CA THR A 158 -12.79 -0.59 -6.95
C THR A 158 -11.49 -0.76 -6.13
N PRO A 159 -10.58 -1.67 -6.52
CA PRO A 159 -9.43 -2.05 -5.70
C PRO A 159 -8.42 -0.90 -5.53
N GLY A 160 -8.29 -0.04 -6.54
CA GLY A 160 -7.34 1.06 -6.51
C GLY A 160 -7.71 2.15 -5.51
N ASN A 161 -9.01 2.45 -5.38
CA ASN A 161 -9.48 3.44 -4.42
C ASN A 161 -9.44 2.87 -3.01
N PHE A 162 -9.78 1.59 -2.85
CA PHE A 162 -9.67 0.90 -1.57
C PHE A 162 -8.22 0.91 -1.05
N ALA A 163 -7.25 0.48 -1.86
CA ALA A 163 -5.84 0.47 -1.45
C ALA A 163 -5.31 1.87 -1.09
N LYS A 164 -5.66 2.89 -1.88
CA LYS A 164 -5.29 4.28 -1.60
C LYS A 164 -5.94 4.81 -0.32
N ALA A 165 -7.22 4.50 -0.07
CA ALA A 165 -7.91 4.91 1.15
C ALA A 165 -7.29 4.28 2.40
N THR A 166 -6.84 3.03 2.31
CA THR A 166 -6.14 2.36 3.42
C THR A 166 -4.81 3.03 3.73
N ILE A 167 -4.01 3.37 2.70
CA ILE A 167 -2.71 4.04 2.92
C ILE A 167 -2.89 5.48 3.40
N ASP A 168 -3.92 6.18 2.93
CA ASP A 168 -4.28 7.50 3.46
C ASP A 168 -4.64 7.41 4.96
N ALA A 169 -5.38 6.37 5.37
CA ALA A 169 -5.66 6.13 6.79
C ALA A 169 -4.38 5.87 7.59
N ILE A 170 -3.45 5.10 7.03
CA ILE A 170 -2.15 4.78 7.64
C ILE A 170 -1.25 6.01 7.74
N SER A 171 -1.15 6.83 6.69
CA SER A 171 -0.36 8.06 6.71
C SER A 171 -0.84 9.02 7.80
N LYS A 172 -2.14 9.03 8.08
CA LYS A 172 -2.73 9.85 9.13
C LYS A 172 -2.39 9.39 10.55
N THR A 173 -1.84 8.19 10.72
CA THR A 173 -1.44 7.70 12.05
C THR A 173 -0.28 8.50 12.63
N TYR A 174 0.67 8.93 11.80
CA TYR A 174 1.76 9.82 12.23
C TYR A 174 1.34 11.28 12.32
N SER A 175 0.43 11.74 11.45
CA SER A 175 -0.08 13.12 11.54
C SER A 175 -1.02 13.35 12.71
N TYR A 176 -1.44 12.28 13.41
CA TYR A 176 -2.31 12.41 14.57
C TYR A 176 -1.49 12.77 15.82
N LEU A 177 -1.75 13.96 16.35
CA LEU A 177 -1.08 14.45 17.54
C LEU A 177 -1.67 13.78 18.78
N THR A 178 -0.90 12.85 19.37
CA THR A 178 -1.24 12.25 20.67
C THR A 178 -0.49 12.97 21.80
N PRO A 179 -0.93 12.87 23.06
CA PRO A 179 -0.24 13.48 24.19
C PRO A 179 1.24 13.10 24.33
N ASP A 180 1.65 11.93 23.84
CA ASP A 180 3.07 11.53 23.83
C ASP A 180 3.96 12.47 22.99
N LEU A 181 3.39 13.19 22.04
CA LEU A 181 4.06 14.11 21.11
C LEU A 181 3.89 15.59 21.48
N TRP A 182 3.31 15.91 22.65
CA TRP A 182 3.12 17.31 23.10
C TRP A 182 4.40 17.97 23.63
N LYS A 183 5.46 17.19 23.82
CA LYS A 183 6.76 17.73 24.21
C LYS A 183 7.29 18.65 23.11
N GLU A 184 7.83 19.79 23.51
CA GLU A 184 8.43 20.75 22.57
C GLU A 184 9.48 20.07 21.71
N THR A 185 9.39 20.25 20.39
CA THR A 185 10.32 19.64 19.45
C THR A 185 11.62 20.42 19.45
N VAL A 186 12.72 19.76 19.80
CA VAL A 186 14.06 20.32 19.60
C VAL A 186 14.40 20.29 18.11
N PHE A 187 14.49 21.46 17.49
CA PHE A 187 14.83 21.55 16.07
C PHE A 187 16.33 21.28 15.87
N THR A 188 16.64 20.15 15.25
CA THR A 188 18.00 19.86 14.77
C THR A 188 18.21 20.49 13.39
N LYS A 189 19.47 20.69 13.00
CA LYS A 189 19.79 21.16 11.65
C LYS A 189 19.31 20.14 10.61
N SER A 190 18.92 20.62 9.45
CA SER A 190 18.56 19.72 8.36
C SER A 190 19.82 19.02 7.83
N PRO A 191 19.74 17.77 7.34
CA PRO A 191 20.90 17.07 6.80
C PRO A 191 21.53 17.81 5.61
N TYR A 192 20.73 18.56 4.84
CA TYR A 192 21.25 19.42 3.77
C TYR A 192 22.19 20.50 4.32
N GLN A 193 21.84 21.09 5.45
CA GLN A 193 22.64 22.13 6.11
C GLN A 193 23.91 21.56 6.75
N GLU A 194 23.81 20.38 7.38
CA GLU A 194 24.97 19.73 8.01
C GLU A 194 26.01 19.27 6.98
N PHE A 195 25.57 18.72 5.85
CA PHE A 195 26.45 18.20 4.81
C PHE A 195 26.68 19.17 3.64
N THR A 196 26.37 20.46 3.80
CA THR A 196 26.52 21.47 2.73
C THR A 196 27.93 21.48 2.14
N ASP A 197 28.96 21.50 3.00
CA ASP A 197 30.37 21.55 2.55
C ASP A 197 30.78 20.32 1.74
N HIS A 198 30.19 19.16 2.04
CA HIS A 198 30.44 17.92 1.29
C HIS A 198 29.69 17.91 -0.05
N LEU A 199 28.45 18.38 -0.08
CA LEU A 199 27.62 18.43 -1.28
C LEU A 199 28.21 19.36 -2.36
N VAL A 200 28.75 20.52 -1.97
CA VAL A 200 29.40 21.46 -2.90
C VAL A 200 30.63 20.84 -3.57
N LYS A 201 31.41 20.04 -2.84
CA LYS A 201 32.65 19.43 -3.32
C LYS A 201 32.42 18.23 -4.26
N THR A 202 31.32 17.50 -4.10
CA THR A 202 31.08 16.21 -4.78
C THR A 202 30.44 16.36 -6.16
N HIS A 203 29.46 17.25 -6.32
CA HIS A 203 28.70 17.36 -7.57
C HIS A 203 29.42 18.17 -8.66
N THR A 204 30.27 19.13 -8.29
CA THR A 204 30.96 20.04 -9.23
C THR A 204 32.02 19.36 -10.09
N ARG A 205 32.63 18.26 -9.61
CA ARG A 205 33.68 17.54 -10.37
C ARG A 205 33.14 16.75 -11.57
N VAL A 206 31.91 16.25 -11.49
CA VAL A 206 31.32 15.40 -12.55
C VAL A 206 30.83 16.25 -13.73
N SER A 207 30.37 17.49 -13.51
CA SER A 207 29.95 18.38 -14.59
C SER A 207 31.12 18.92 -15.41
N VAL A 208 32.28 19.17 -14.80
CA VAL A 208 33.47 19.73 -15.48
C VAL A 208 34.15 18.70 -16.38
N GLN A 209 34.20 17.42 -15.98
CA GLN A 209 34.80 16.37 -16.81
C GLN A 209 34.02 16.09 -18.10
N ARG A 210 32.72 16.38 -18.16
CA ARG A 210 31.92 16.17 -19.38
C ARG A 210 32.09 17.32 -20.40
N THR A 211 32.59 18.48 -19.97
CA THR A 211 32.78 19.65 -20.85
C THR A 211 34.20 19.74 -21.43
N GLN A 212 35.16 18.98 -20.90
CA GLN A 212 36.54 18.97 -21.38
C GLN A 212 36.83 17.67 -22.14
N ALA A 213 36.21 17.50 -23.31
CA ALA A 213 36.87 16.75 -24.37
C ALA A 213 37.82 17.73 -25.06
N PRO A 214 39.15 17.56 -24.99
CA PRO A 214 40.05 18.44 -25.73
C PRO A 214 39.82 18.22 -27.22
N ALA A 215 39.46 19.30 -27.94
CA ALA A 215 39.51 19.30 -29.39
C ALA A 215 40.95 19.01 -29.81
N VAL A 216 41.16 17.86 -30.46
CA VAL A 216 42.42 17.50 -31.10
C VAL A 216 42.68 18.57 -32.17
N VAL A 217 43.71 19.39 -31.96
CA VAL A 217 44.21 20.32 -32.97
C VAL A 217 44.98 19.49 -33.98
N THR A 218 44.38 19.24 -35.15
CA THR A 218 45.06 18.71 -36.32
C THR A 218 45.73 19.88 -37.04
N THR A 219 47.06 19.90 -37.03
CA THR A 219 47.92 20.60 -38.00
C THR A 219 49.10 19.71 -38.30
#